data_AF-A0A645E463-F1
#
_entry.id   AF-A0A645E463-F1
#
_cell.length_a   1.000
_cell.length_b   1.000
_cell.length_c   1.000
_cell.angle_alpha   90.00
_cell.angle_beta   90.00
_cell.angle_gamma   90.00
#
_symmetry.space_group_name_H-M   'P 1'
#
loop_
_entity.id
_entity.type
_entity.pdbx_description
1 polymer ?
#
loop_
_entity_poly.entity_id
_entity_poly.type
_entity_poly.pdbx_seq_one_letter_code
_entity_poly.pdbx_strand_id
1 'polypeptide(L)'
;MFEPHQTALALQAKPYFINSFVRHRMMQSGIIKGYVDAYYASHDEQYLKLLRTFLIEKDYLASTDTDYDLTACKRMGKQIIKYRQFETDEGSDGLDGVRHNLRMLRQVNLPDTRLIICSMEGDRNYPEIDQLMASPEYSDMVGKVVITAEPNYLAQFSSANQVVSYNRRFMNAAKGMK
;
A
#
# COMPACT_ATOMS: atom_id res chain seq x y z
N MET A 1 5.11 -9.44 -1.21
CA MET A 1 4.11 -9.78 -2.23
C MET A 1 3.42 -8.50 -2.67
N PHE A 2 3.25 -8.34 -3.98
CA PHE A 2 2.58 -7.19 -4.58
C PHE A 2 1.13 -7.47 -4.91
N GLU A 3 0.72 -8.73 -5.00
CA GLU A 3 -0.69 -9.09 -5.20
C GLU A 3 -1.19 -10.12 -4.17
N PRO A 4 -2.48 -10.09 -3.80
CA PRO A 4 -3.06 -11.04 -2.85
C PRO A 4 -2.87 -12.52 -3.22
N HIS A 5 -3.04 -12.90 -4.50
CA HIS A 5 -2.95 -14.31 -4.92
C HIS A 5 -1.54 -14.89 -4.72
N GLN A 6 -0.54 -14.03 -4.79
CA GLN A 6 0.87 -14.33 -4.57
C GLN A 6 1.12 -14.78 -3.12
N THR A 7 0.36 -14.26 -2.15
CA THR A 7 0.46 -14.66 -0.74
C THR A 7 0.01 -16.09 -0.51
N ALA A 8 -1.13 -16.50 -1.07
CA ALA A 8 -1.63 -17.86 -0.93
C ALA A 8 -0.63 -18.90 -1.47
N LEU A 9 0.01 -18.59 -2.60
CA LEU A 9 1.08 -19.40 -3.18
C LEU A 9 2.32 -19.43 -2.28
N ALA A 10 2.76 -18.27 -1.77
CA ALA A 10 3.92 -18.19 -0.89
C ALA A 10 3.74 -18.99 0.41
N LEU A 11 2.54 -18.98 1.00
CA LEU A 11 2.26 -19.70 2.25
C LEU A 11 2.37 -21.23 2.11
N GLN A 12 2.25 -21.79 0.90
CA GLN A 12 2.50 -23.22 0.66
C GLN A 12 3.95 -23.62 0.96
N ALA A 13 4.90 -22.70 0.80
CA ALA A 13 6.30 -22.90 1.14
C ALA A 13 6.59 -22.77 2.65
N LYS A 14 5.57 -22.50 3.48
CA LYS A 14 5.66 -22.34 4.94
C LYS A 14 6.76 -21.33 5.37
N PRO A 15 6.80 -20.12 4.79
CA PRO A 15 7.85 -19.16 5.09
C PRO A 15 7.70 -18.59 6.50
N TYR A 16 8.81 -18.16 7.10
CA TYR A 16 8.75 -17.42 8.37
C TYR A 16 8.21 -16.00 8.18
N PHE A 17 8.45 -15.39 7.01
CA PHE A 17 7.94 -14.07 6.67
C PHE A 17 7.27 -14.07 5.30
N ILE A 18 6.11 -13.40 5.22
CA ILE A 18 5.57 -12.85 3.99
C ILE A 18 5.63 -11.34 4.08
N ASN A 19 5.49 -10.64 2.96
CA ASN A 19 5.58 -9.18 2.92
C ASN A 19 4.44 -8.54 2.14
N SER A 20 4.09 -7.30 2.49
CA SER A 20 3.19 -6.42 1.74
C SER A 20 3.93 -5.13 1.39
N PHE A 21 4.03 -4.83 0.09
CA PHE A 21 4.57 -3.56 -0.40
C PHE A 21 3.43 -2.56 -0.63
N VAL A 22 3.44 -1.43 0.08
CA VAL A 22 2.31 -0.49 0.07
C VAL A 22 2.44 0.55 -1.04
N ARG A 23 3.48 1.40 -0.98
CA ARG A 23 3.66 2.60 -1.79
C ARG A 23 3.58 2.38 -3.30
N HIS A 24 4.45 1.51 -3.83
CA HIS A 24 4.53 1.31 -5.28
C HIS A 24 3.22 0.76 -5.85
N ARG A 25 2.57 -0.13 -5.10
CA ARG A 25 1.30 -0.72 -5.51
C ARG A 25 0.20 0.33 -5.56
N MET A 26 0.06 1.14 -4.51
CA MET A 26 -0.91 2.23 -4.45
C MET A 26 -0.67 3.27 -5.56
N MET A 27 0.59 3.73 -5.73
CA MET A 27 0.95 4.73 -6.74
C MET A 27 0.64 4.24 -8.16
N GLN A 28 1.00 2.98 -8.47
CA GLN A 28 0.72 2.42 -9.79
C GLN A 28 -0.78 2.26 -10.03
N SER A 29 -1.58 1.87 -9.02
CA SER A 29 -3.05 1.84 -9.13
C SER A 29 -3.62 3.21 -9.48
N GLY A 30 -3.14 4.27 -8.83
CA GLY A 30 -3.54 5.65 -9.09
C GLY A 30 -3.22 6.10 -10.53
N ILE A 31 -2.01 5.81 -11.02
CA ILE A 31 -1.60 6.17 -12.39
C ILE A 31 -2.42 5.39 -13.43
N ILE A 32 -2.59 4.07 -13.23
CA ILE A 32 -3.40 3.23 -14.12
C ILE A 32 -4.84 3.75 -14.16
N LYS A 33 -5.43 4.06 -13.00
CA LYS A 33 -6.77 4.65 -12.92
C LYS A 33 -6.85 5.98 -13.66
N GLY A 34 -5.87 6.87 -13.47
CA GLY A 34 -5.81 8.15 -14.17
C GLY A 34 -5.89 8.00 -15.71
N TYR A 35 -5.13 7.08 -16.29
CA TYR A 35 -5.20 6.84 -17.74
C TYR A 35 -6.53 6.21 -18.19
N VAL A 36 -7.06 5.26 -17.43
CA VAL A 36 -8.34 4.61 -17.75
C VAL A 36 -9.49 5.63 -17.68
N ASP A 37 -9.53 6.45 -16.64
CA ASP A 37 -10.55 7.49 -16.47
C ASP A 37 -10.45 8.58 -17.55
N ALA A 38 -9.23 9.02 -17.87
CA ALA A 38 -9.00 10.01 -18.92
C ALA A 38 -9.48 9.51 -20.29
N TYR A 39 -9.26 8.23 -20.61
CA TYR A 39 -9.83 7.61 -21.81
C TYR A 39 -11.36 7.58 -21.75
N TYR A 40 -11.97 7.24 -20.61
CA TYR A 40 -13.43 7.23 -20.51
C TYR A 40 -14.06 8.62 -20.63
N ALA A 41 -13.37 9.67 -20.18
CA ALA A 41 -13.83 11.04 -20.26
C ALA A 41 -13.69 11.65 -21.67
N SER A 42 -12.67 11.26 -22.43
CA SER A 42 -12.32 11.88 -23.71
C SER A 42 -12.52 11.01 -24.94
N HIS A 43 -12.55 9.68 -24.77
CA HIS A 43 -12.41 8.68 -25.82
C HIS A 43 -11.12 8.78 -26.65
N ASP A 44 -10.10 9.51 -26.17
CA ASP A 44 -8.81 9.65 -26.83
C ASP A 44 -7.90 8.44 -26.57
N GLU A 45 -7.57 7.71 -27.63
CA GLU A 45 -6.69 6.55 -27.56
C GLU A 45 -5.26 6.87 -27.13
N GLN A 46 -4.84 8.14 -27.16
CA GLN A 46 -3.55 8.57 -26.61
C GLN A 46 -3.38 8.13 -25.15
N TYR A 47 -4.44 8.17 -24.34
CA TYR A 47 -4.38 7.70 -22.95
C TYR A 47 -4.17 6.18 -22.83
N LEU A 48 -4.66 5.39 -23.78
CA LEU A 48 -4.39 3.96 -23.82
C LEU A 48 -2.96 3.66 -24.29
N LYS A 49 -2.39 4.48 -25.17
CA LYS A 49 -0.97 4.40 -25.55
C LYS A 49 -0.07 4.71 -24.36
N LEU A 50 -0.40 5.76 -23.60
CA LEU A 50 0.31 6.10 -22.36
C LEU A 50 0.19 4.99 -21.31
N LEU A 51 -1.02 4.41 -21.16
CA LEU A 51 -1.21 3.24 -20.30
C LEU A 51 -0.34 2.06 -20.74
N ARG A 52 -0.27 1.75 -22.04
CA ARG A 52 0.59 0.68 -22.56
C ARG A 52 2.06 0.94 -22.25
N THR A 53 2.56 2.15 -22.52
CA THR A 53 3.92 2.54 -22.17
C THR A 53 4.19 2.34 -20.67
N PHE A 54 3.27 2.80 -19.82
CA PHE A 54 3.39 2.64 -18.38
C PHE A 54 3.37 1.17 -17.95
N LEU A 55 2.51 0.33 -18.55
CA LEU A 55 2.44 -1.10 -18.25
C LEU A 55 3.75 -1.81 -18.64
N ILE A 56 4.41 -1.39 -19.73
CA ILE A 56 5.73 -1.89 -20.12
C ILE A 56 6.81 -1.40 -19.13
N GLU A 57 6.84 -0.11 -18.82
CA GLU A 57 7.81 0.50 -17.89
C GLU A 57 7.73 -0.03 -16.45
N LYS A 58 6.61 -0.64 -16.08
CA LYS A 58 6.37 -1.25 -14.75
C LYS A 58 6.23 -2.77 -14.81
N ASP A 59 6.69 -3.38 -15.90
CA ASP A 59 6.81 -4.83 -16.05
C ASP A 59 5.48 -5.60 -15.94
N TYR A 60 4.34 -4.94 -16.18
CA TYR A 60 3.06 -5.63 -16.40
C TYR A 60 3.01 -6.28 -17.79
N LEU A 61 3.78 -5.74 -18.72
CA LEU A 61 3.99 -6.23 -20.08
C LEU A 61 5.50 -6.35 -20.33
N ALA A 62 5.91 -7.21 -21.26
CA ALA A 62 7.31 -7.33 -21.63
C ALA A 62 7.78 -6.06 -22.36
N SER A 63 9.10 -5.78 -22.31
CA SER A 63 9.69 -4.66 -23.04
C SER A 63 9.49 -4.74 -24.56
N THR A 64 9.22 -5.94 -25.09
CA THR A 64 8.94 -6.20 -26.50
C THR A 64 7.46 -6.07 -26.88
N ASP A 65 6.55 -5.87 -25.92
CA ASP A 65 5.11 -5.78 -26.15
C ASP A 65 4.69 -4.38 -26.64
N THR A 66 5.53 -3.72 -27.44
CA THR A 66 5.34 -2.32 -27.90
C THR A 66 4.07 -2.11 -28.71
N ASP A 67 3.55 -3.17 -29.33
CA ASP A 67 2.32 -3.18 -30.15
C ASP A 67 1.15 -3.91 -29.48
N TYR A 68 1.22 -4.19 -28.18
CA TYR A 68 0.14 -4.84 -27.45
C TYR A 68 -1.20 -4.11 -27.60
N ASP A 69 -2.29 -4.87 -27.76
CA ASP A 69 -3.62 -4.32 -28.06
C ASP A 69 -4.09 -3.32 -26.99
N LEU A 70 -4.49 -2.13 -27.44
CA LEU A 70 -4.94 -1.04 -26.56
C LEU A 70 -6.21 -1.41 -25.80
N THR A 71 -7.11 -2.20 -26.41
CA THR A 71 -8.31 -2.67 -25.72
C THR A 71 -7.96 -3.66 -24.62
N ALA A 72 -6.95 -4.50 -24.83
CA ALA A 72 -6.39 -5.40 -23.83
C ALA A 72 -5.66 -4.63 -22.71
N CYS A 73 -4.90 -3.57 -23.00
CA CYS A 73 -4.33 -2.68 -21.98
C CYS A 73 -5.42 -2.09 -21.09
N LYS A 74 -6.49 -1.53 -21.69
CA LYS A 74 -7.63 -1.00 -20.95
C LYS A 74 -8.26 -2.06 -20.06
N ARG A 75 -8.49 -3.26 -20.59
CA ARG A 75 -9.06 -4.39 -19.83
C ARG A 75 -8.17 -4.78 -18.64
N MET A 76 -6.86 -4.85 -18.85
CA MET A 76 -5.88 -5.14 -17.80
C MET A 76 -5.91 -4.06 -16.70
N GLY A 77 -5.86 -2.77 -17.08
CA GLY A 77 -5.93 -1.66 -16.13
C GLY A 77 -7.20 -1.70 -15.27
N LYS A 78 -8.36 -1.92 -15.90
CA LYS A 78 -9.64 -2.10 -15.18
C LYS A 78 -9.62 -3.28 -14.23
N GLN A 79 -9.03 -4.40 -14.64
CA GLN A 79 -8.94 -5.59 -13.80
C GLN A 79 -8.04 -5.34 -12.60
N ILE A 80 -6.92 -4.63 -12.76
CA ILE A 80 -6.02 -4.25 -11.67
C ILE A 80 -6.77 -3.36 -10.65
N ILE A 81 -7.41 -2.28 -11.11
CA ILE A 81 -8.18 -1.36 -10.25
C ILE A 81 -9.25 -2.13 -9.46
N LYS A 82 -10.00 -2.98 -10.16
CA LYS A 82 -11.06 -3.80 -9.54
C LYS A 82 -10.51 -4.80 -8.53
N TYR A 83 -9.45 -5.52 -8.89
CA TYR A 83 -8.88 -6.55 -8.02
C TYR A 83 -8.28 -5.96 -6.74
N ARG A 84 -7.64 -4.79 -6.85
CA ARG A 84 -7.08 -4.03 -5.72
C ARG A 84 -8.13 -3.27 -4.90
N GLN A 85 -9.41 -3.35 -5.27
CA GLN A 85 -10.50 -2.65 -4.60
C GLN A 85 -10.24 -1.13 -4.47
N PHE A 86 -9.52 -0.55 -5.44
CA PHE A 86 -8.91 0.78 -5.32
C PHE A 86 -9.93 1.92 -5.22
N GLU A 87 -11.15 1.70 -5.68
CA GLU A 87 -12.24 2.68 -5.66
C GLU A 87 -13.18 2.49 -4.45
N THR A 88 -12.80 1.67 -3.49
CA THR A 88 -13.60 1.35 -2.29
C THR A 88 -12.82 1.65 -1.01
N ASP A 89 -13.51 1.67 0.12
CA ASP A 89 -12.87 1.84 1.44
C ASP A 89 -11.85 0.72 1.76
N GLU A 90 -11.99 -0.46 1.16
CA GLU A 90 -11.10 -1.60 1.38
C GLU A 90 -9.69 -1.39 0.76
N GLY A 91 -9.57 -0.59 -0.30
CA GLY A 91 -8.32 -0.46 -1.07
C GLY A 91 -7.91 0.94 -1.48
N SER A 92 -8.74 1.96 -1.22
CA SER A 92 -8.41 3.36 -1.52
C SER A 92 -7.22 3.92 -0.72
N ASP A 93 -6.89 3.30 0.42
CA ASP A 93 -5.70 3.58 1.23
C ASP A 93 -4.48 2.72 0.84
N GLY A 94 -4.61 1.84 -0.16
CA GLY A 94 -3.54 0.95 -0.59
C GLY A 94 -3.22 -0.21 0.37
N LEU A 95 -4.01 -0.41 1.42
CA LEU A 95 -3.82 -1.48 2.41
C LEU A 95 -4.64 -2.75 2.12
N ASP A 96 -5.33 -2.84 0.98
CA ASP A 96 -6.08 -4.04 0.55
C ASP A 96 -5.23 -5.32 0.62
N GLY A 97 -3.96 -5.23 0.21
CA GLY A 97 -3.02 -6.35 0.24
C GLY A 97 -2.59 -6.72 1.66
N VAL A 98 -2.48 -5.73 2.56
CA VAL A 98 -2.20 -5.97 3.99
C VAL A 98 -3.40 -6.68 4.61
N ARG A 99 -4.61 -6.16 4.41
CA ARG A 99 -5.87 -6.75 4.88
C ARG A 99 -6.02 -8.20 4.42
N HIS A 100 -5.82 -8.46 3.13
CA HIS A 100 -5.84 -9.82 2.60
C HIS A 100 -4.82 -10.74 3.30
N ASN A 101 -3.58 -10.28 3.47
CA ASN A 101 -2.53 -11.09 4.09
C ASN A 101 -2.84 -11.41 5.56
N LEU A 102 -3.41 -10.47 6.31
CA LEU A 102 -3.85 -10.73 7.69
C LEU A 102 -4.98 -11.75 7.74
N ARG A 103 -5.97 -11.64 6.84
CA ARG A 103 -7.06 -12.62 6.73
C ARG A 103 -6.52 -14.02 6.37
N MET A 104 -5.53 -14.11 5.49
CA MET A 104 -4.86 -15.37 5.16
C MET A 104 -4.09 -15.94 6.35
N LEU A 105 -3.30 -15.13 7.06
CA LEU A 105 -2.53 -15.58 8.22
C LEU A 105 -3.41 -16.10 9.35
N ARG A 106 -4.62 -15.54 9.52
CA ARG A 106 -5.62 -16.04 10.47
C ARG A 106 -6.09 -17.46 10.15
N GLN A 107 -6.11 -17.84 8.87
CA GLN A 107 -6.69 -19.10 8.40
C GLN A 107 -5.69 -20.24 8.22
N VAL A 108 -4.39 -19.94 8.18
CA VAL A 108 -3.35 -20.96 7.94
C VAL A 108 -2.78 -21.52 9.25
N ASN A 109 -2.43 -22.81 9.23
CA ASN A 109 -1.74 -23.47 10.34
C ASN A 109 -0.22 -23.20 10.31
N LEU A 110 0.16 -21.93 10.39
CA LEU A 110 1.55 -21.47 10.43
C LEU A 110 1.75 -20.49 11.60
N PRO A 111 1.96 -20.99 12.83
CA PRO A 111 2.01 -20.15 14.04
C PRO A 111 3.21 -19.19 14.03
N ASP A 112 4.28 -19.51 13.33
CA ASP A 112 5.52 -18.70 13.32
C ASP A 112 5.61 -17.75 12.13
N THR A 113 4.77 -17.91 11.11
CA THR A 113 4.74 -16.96 9.99
C THR A 113 4.29 -15.58 10.45
N ARG A 114 4.97 -14.54 9.96
CA ARG A 114 4.71 -13.13 10.23
C ARG A 114 4.53 -12.34 8.94
N LEU A 115 3.78 -11.24 9.01
CA LEU A 115 3.62 -10.28 7.92
C LEU A 115 4.56 -9.09 8.11
N ILE A 116 5.47 -8.88 7.16
CA ILE A 116 6.24 -7.64 7.04
C ILE A 116 5.44 -6.62 6.23
N ILE A 117 5.10 -5.48 6.81
CA ILE A 117 4.58 -4.33 6.07
C ILE A 117 5.76 -3.42 5.72
N CYS A 118 5.97 -3.17 4.44
CA CYS A 118 7.14 -2.46 3.94
C CYS A 118 6.83 -1.53 2.76
N SER A 119 7.85 -0.78 2.33
CA SER A 119 7.73 0.23 1.26
C SER A 119 6.63 1.24 1.57
N MET A 120 6.76 1.91 2.72
CA MET A 120 5.94 3.05 3.10
C MET A 120 6.63 4.35 2.67
N GLU A 121 5.83 5.37 2.38
CA GLU A 121 6.27 6.74 2.06
C GLU A 121 5.14 7.71 2.36
N GLY A 122 5.46 9.01 2.46
CA GLY A 122 4.47 10.06 2.67
C GLY A 122 3.87 10.06 4.09
N ASP A 123 3.04 11.05 4.33
CA ASP A 123 2.43 11.34 5.63
C ASP A 123 1.28 10.40 6.01
N ARG A 124 0.72 9.65 5.04
CA ARG A 124 -0.48 8.83 5.26
C ARG A 124 -0.24 7.35 5.57
N ASN A 125 0.76 6.72 4.96
CA ASN A 125 0.91 5.26 5.03
C ASN A 125 1.03 4.74 6.47
N TYR A 126 1.91 5.32 7.30
CA TYR A 126 2.07 4.86 8.68
C TYR A 126 0.81 5.11 9.55
N PRO A 127 0.19 6.31 9.56
CA PRO A 127 -1.08 6.51 10.27
C PRO A 127 -2.20 5.55 9.85
N GLU A 128 -2.31 5.22 8.56
CA GLU A 128 -3.32 4.28 8.08
C GLU A 128 -3.03 2.84 8.51
N ILE A 129 -1.75 2.44 8.53
CA ILE A 129 -1.33 1.15 9.07
C ILE A 129 -1.60 1.09 10.58
N ASP A 130 -1.29 2.15 11.33
CA ASP A 130 -1.58 2.26 12.76
C ASP A 130 -3.09 2.11 13.02
N GLN A 131 -3.92 2.84 12.27
CA GLN A 131 -5.38 2.72 12.34
C GLN A 131 -5.86 1.30 12.01
N LEU A 132 -5.28 0.65 10.99
CA LEU A 132 -5.60 -0.74 10.64
C LEU A 132 -5.26 -1.69 11.80
N MET A 133 -4.10 -1.52 12.43
CA MET A 133 -3.66 -2.36 13.56
C MET A 133 -4.48 -2.13 14.83
N ALA A 134 -4.95 -0.91 15.05
CA ALA A 134 -5.84 -0.58 16.16
C ALA A 134 -7.29 -1.02 15.92
N SER A 135 -7.64 -1.47 14.71
CA SER A 135 -9.02 -1.82 14.37
C SER A 135 -9.48 -3.12 15.05
N PRO A 136 -10.77 -3.24 15.42
CA PRO A 136 -11.31 -4.48 15.98
C PRO A 136 -11.10 -5.71 15.07
N GLU A 137 -11.21 -5.52 13.74
CA GLU A 137 -11.11 -6.61 12.74
C GLU A 137 -9.76 -7.33 12.80
N TYR A 138 -8.66 -6.65 13.15
CA TYR A 138 -7.31 -7.21 13.12
C TYR A 138 -6.61 -7.24 14.48
N SER A 139 -7.34 -6.96 15.56
CA SER A 139 -6.84 -6.95 16.93
C SER A 139 -6.13 -8.26 17.34
N ASP A 140 -6.59 -9.41 16.82
CA ASP A 140 -6.00 -10.72 17.03
C ASP A 140 -4.72 -10.97 16.21
N MET A 141 -4.48 -10.18 15.17
CA MET A 141 -3.38 -10.35 14.22
C MET A 141 -2.21 -9.40 14.41
N VAL A 142 -2.32 -8.36 15.26
CA VAL A 142 -1.25 -7.38 15.49
C VAL A 142 0.07 -8.05 15.90
N GLY A 143 0.02 -9.09 16.74
CA GLY A 143 1.21 -9.86 17.13
C GLY A 143 1.90 -10.63 16.01
N LYS A 144 1.30 -10.68 14.81
CA LYS A 144 1.87 -11.28 13.61
C LYS A 144 2.58 -10.28 12.70
N VAL A 145 2.53 -8.98 13.00
CA VAL A 145 3.00 -7.91 12.11
C VAL A 145 4.38 -7.41 12.51
N VAL A 146 5.21 -7.16 11.49
CA VAL A 146 6.49 -6.46 11.59
C VAL A 146 6.45 -5.29 10.62
N ILE A 147 6.70 -4.07 11.09
CA ILE A 147 6.75 -2.88 10.24
C ILE A 147 8.22 -2.55 9.95
N THR A 148 8.57 -2.35 8.67
CA THR A 148 9.94 -1.98 8.26
C THR A 148 9.92 -0.68 7.48
N ALA A 149 10.63 0.32 7.97
CA ALA A 149 10.83 1.61 7.32
C ALA A 149 12.21 2.19 7.63
N GLU A 150 12.61 3.20 6.86
CA GLU A 150 13.78 4.01 7.16
C GLU A 150 13.53 4.80 8.47
N PRO A 151 14.53 4.96 9.36
CA PRO A 151 14.31 5.55 10.68
C PRO A 151 13.75 6.98 10.64
N ASN A 152 14.18 7.83 9.70
CA ASN A 152 13.67 9.19 9.60
C ASN A 152 12.20 9.20 9.16
N TYR A 153 11.81 8.27 8.30
CA TYR A 153 10.41 8.06 7.96
C TYR A 153 9.55 7.79 9.20
N LEU A 154 9.97 6.93 10.13
CA LEU A 154 9.19 6.67 11.35
C LEU A 154 9.28 7.82 12.36
N ALA A 155 10.43 8.48 12.46
CA ALA A 155 10.67 9.57 13.40
C ALA A 155 9.73 10.77 13.18
N GLN A 156 9.26 11.00 11.95
CA GLN A 156 8.30 12.09 11.68
C GLN A 156 6.98 11.92 12.44
N PHE A 157 6.61 10.68 12.81
CA PHE A 157 5.38 10.37 13.53
C PHE A 157 5.57 10.32 15.05
N SER A 158 6.78 10.52 15.57
CA SER A 158 7.06 10.45 17.01
C SER A 158 6.85 11.77 17.75
N SER A 159 6.33 12.80 17.08
CA SER A 159 6.13 14.13 17.64
C SER A 159 4.93 14.83 17.00
N ALA A 160 4.41 15.85 17.70
CA ALA A 160 3.37 16.73 17.20
C ALA A 160 3.67 18.18 17.61
N ASN A 161 3.08 19.14 16.91
CA ASN A 161 3.23 20.58 17.21
C ASN A 161 2.95 20.92 18.68
N GLN A 162 1.98 20.25 19.30
CA GLN A 162 1.67 20.44 20.71
C GLN A 162 2.74 19.87 21.64
N VAL A 163 3.36 18.74 21.32
CA VAL A 163 4.48 18.18 22.12
C VAL A 163 5.61 19.21 22.23
N VAL A 164 6.01 19.81 21.10
CA VAL A 164 7.04 20.85 21.07
C VAL A 164 6.61 22.09 21.87
N SER A 165 5.36 22.52 21.69
CA SER A 165 4.83 23.71 22.37
C SER A 165 4.76 23.53 23.89
N TYR A 166 4.30 22.38 24.36
CA TYR A 166 4.23 22.05 25.78
C TYR A 166 5.63 21.89 26.38
N ASN A 167 6.55 21.21 25.70
CA ASN A 167 7.94 21.12 26.15
C ASN A 167 8.56 22.52 26.32
N ARG A 168 8.34 23.44 25.38
CA ARG A 168 8.80 24.83 25.51
C ARG A 168 8.20 25.53 26.73
N ARG A 169 6.88 25.39 26.95
CA ARG A 169 6.20 25.97 28.12
C ARG A 169 6.73 25.42 29.43
N PHE A 170 6.92 24.11 29.53
CA PHE A 170 7.48 23.47 30.73
C PHE A 170 8.91 23.93 31.02
N MET A 171 9.76 24.04 29.99
CA MET A 171 11.12 24.53 30.16
C MET A 171 11.19 26.01 30.55
N ASN A 172 10.26 26.83 30.08
CA ASN A 172 10.15 28.23 30.49
C ASN A 172 9.72 28.37 31.95
N ALA A 173 8.70 27.60 32.36
CA ALA A 173 8.24 27.56 33.74
C ALA A 173 9.34 27.09 34.70
N ALA A 174 10.10 26.06 34.32
CA ALA A 174 11.25 25.58 35.10
C ALA A 174 12.36 26.62 35.27
N LYS A 175 12.49 27.58 34.33
CA LYS A 175 13.43 28.70 34.39
C LYS A 175 12.89 29.91 35.18
N GLY A 176 11.71 29.81 35.78
CA GLY A 176 11.08 30.92 36.52
C GLY A 176 10.50 32.02 35.63
N MET A 177 10.39 31.79 34.32
CA MET A 177 9.62 32.68 33.44
C MET A 177 8.12 32.40 33.67
N LYS A 178 7.41 33.38 34.22
CA LYS A 178 5.94 33.34 34.36
C LYS A 178 5.26 33.55 33.01
#